data_AF-W9RKM7-F1
#
_entry.id   AF-W9RKM7-F1
#
_cell.length_a   1.000
_cell.length_b   1.000
_cell.length_c   1.000
_cell.angle_alpha   90.00
_cell.angle_beta   90.00
_cell.angle_gamma   90.00
#
_symmetry.space_group_name_H-M   'P 1'
#
loop_
_entity.id
_entity.type
_entity.pdbx_description
1 polymer ?
#
loop_
_entity_poly.entity_id
_entity_poly.type
_entity_poly.pdbx_seq_one_letter_code
_entity_poly.pdbx_strand_id
1 'polypeptide(L)'
;MQISLTFSPPSRAPLLFPRHNPISAKPLRASFQTQFSPVNALKESGYLPAISRAIEEDEYRIARSQVARKGIDLEGYSIEGISIGGQETCVIIPEFKCAFDIGRCPSRAIHQNFVFITHAHLDHIGGLPMYVASRGLYSLKPPTIFVPPCIKEDVEKLFDIHRTMGQVELNFDLVPLDFGETYEMRNNLVVRAFRTQHVIPSQVHFVILFNLAIVRTR
;
A
#
# COMPACT_ATOMS: atom_id res chain seq x y z
N MET A 1 -35.87 -40.40 8.74
CA MET A 1 -36.48 -39.30 9.53
C MET A 1 -36.01 -37.98 8.92
N GLN A 2 -36.86 -37.35 8.12
CA GLN A 2 -36.69 -35.99 7.62
C GLN A 2 -37.25 -35.04 8.68
N ILE A 3 -36.47 -34.05 9.10
CA ILE A 3 -36.93 -33.01 10.01
C ILE A 3 -36.91 -31.70 9.22
N SER A 4 -38.10 -31.27 8.81
CA SER A 4 -38.34 -30.00 8.13
C SER A 4 -38.44 -28.91 9.20
N LEU A 5 -37.62 -27.87 9.13
CA LEU A 5 -37.76 -26.67 9.95
C LEU A 5 -38.42 -25.56 9.11
N THR A 6 -39.65 -25.21 9.49
CA THR A 6 -40.40 -24.06 8.95
C THR A 6 -39.86 -22.76 9.52
N PHE A 7 -39.38 -21.87 8.65
CA PHE A 7 -38.95 -20.52 9.03
C PHE A 7 -40.12 -19.54 8.86
N SER A 8 -40.57 -18.93 9.95
CA SER A 8 -41.49 -17.78 9.92
C SER A 8 -40.69 -16.48 9.81
N PRO A 9 -41.05 -15.53 8.93
CA PRO A 9 -40.32 -14.28 8.80
C PRO A 9 -40.71 -13.29 9.90
N PRO A 10 -39.76 -12.52 10.49
CA PRO A 10 -40.11 -11.45 11.40
C PRO A 10 -40.68 -10.23 10.65
N SER A 11 -41.63 -9.60 11.34
CA SER A 11 -42.41 -8.43 10.98
C SER A 11 -41.58 -7.16 10.73
N ARG A 12 -42.10 -6.33 9.80
CA ARG A 12 -41.61 -4.99 9.42
C ARG A 12 -41.26 -4.11 10.64
N ALA A 13 -40.09 -3.48 10.58
CA ALA A 13 -39.73 -2.28 11.34
C ALA A 13 -39.42 -1.11 10.38
N PRO A 14 -39.58 0.17 10.79
CA PRO A 14 -39.79 1.30 9.89
C PRO A 14 -38.52 1.84 9.24
N LEU A 15 -38.67 2.30 7.99
CA LEU A 15 -37.68 3.04 7.22
C LEU A 15 -37.46 4.44 7.81
N LEU A 16 -36.29 4.68 8.41
CA LEU A 16 -35.76 6.02 8.66
C LEU A 16 -34.23 5.99 8.49
N PHE A 17 -33.78 5.96 7.23
CA PHE A 17 -32.40 6.34 6.89
C PHE A 17 -32.44 7.74 6.26
N PRO A 18 -31.70 8.72 6.78
CA PRO A 18 -31.45 9.96 6.05
C PRO A 18 -30.70 9.66 4.76
N ARG A 19 -31.19 10.15 3.62
CA ARG A 19 -30.42 10.14 2.37
C ARG A 19 -29.18 11.02 2.54
N HIS A 20 -28.00 10.42 2.62
CA HIS A 20 -26.75 11.15 2.42
C HIS A 20 -26.59 11.43 0.91
N ASN A 21 -26.56 12.71 0.55
CA ASN A 21 -26.13 13.13 -0.77
C ASN A 21 -24.65 12.78 -0.98
N PRO A 22 -24.24 12.24 -2.14
CA PRO A 22 -22.83 12.13 -2.47
C PRO A 22 -22.20 13.53 -2.58
N ILE A 23 -21.03 13.70 -1.99
CA ILE A 23 -20.20 14.91 -2.12
C ILE A 23 -19.80 15.03 -3.59
N SER A 24 -20.39 15.97 -4.31
CA SER A 24 -20.03 16.33 -5.67
C SER A 24 -18.83 17.28 -5.64
N ALA A 25 -17.63 16.74 -5.90
CA ALA A 25 -16.46 17.56 -6.20
C ALA A 25 -16.45 17.87 -7.71
N LYS A 26 -16.67 19.14 -8.08
CA LYS A 26 -16.43 19.64 -9.44
C LYS A 26 -14.92 19.78 -9.66
N PRO A 27 -14.33 19.32 -10.78
CA PRO A 27 -12.96 19.67 -11.11
C PRO A 27 -12.92 21.11 -11.66
N LEU A 28 -12.13 21.98 -11.03
CA LEU A 28 -11.70 23.23 -11.67
C LEU A 28 -10.75 22.88 -12.82
N ARG A 29 -11.18 23.18 -14.05
CA ARG A 29 -10.39 23.05 -15.27
C ARG A 29 -9.56 24.32 -15.44
N ALA A 30 -8.29 24.30 -15.01
CA ALA A 30 -7.32 25.34 -15.37
C ALA A 30 -6.68 24.96 -16.71
N SER A 31 -7.05 25.68 -17.78
CA SER A 31 -6.40 25.60 -19.09
C SER A 31 -5.14 26.45 -19.09
N PHE A 32 -3.97 25.83 -19.03
CA PHE A 32 -2.72 26.49 -19.40
C PHE A 32 -2.48 26.26 -20.90
N GLN A 33 -2.59 27.33 -21.68
CA GLN A 33 -2.14 27.38 -23.07
C GLN A 33 -0.64 27.70 -23.07
N THR A 34 0.20 26.72 -23.42
CA THR A 34 1.58 26.97 -23.83
C THR A 34 1.63 27.07 -25.35
N GLN A 35 1.82 28.28 -25.85
CA GLN A 35 2.11 28.55 -27.26
C GLN A 35 3.51 28.01 -27.58
N PHE A 36 3.60 27.04 -28.49
CA PHE A 36 4.82 26.74 -29.23
C PHE A 36 4.53 26.85 -30.72
N SER A 37 5.19 27.80 -31.38
CA SER A 37 5.16 27.99 -32.83
C SER A 37 5.90 26.83 -33.53
N PRO A 38 5.39 26.30 -34.66
CA PRO A 38 6.11 25.28 -35.40
C PRO A 38 7.19 25.92 -36.27
N VAL A 39 8.43 25.48 -36.09
CA VAL A 39 9.51 25.69 -37.06
C VAL A 39 9.36 24.63 -38.14
N ASN A 40 9.26 25.08 -39.39
CA ASN A 40 9.08 24.23 -40.55
C ASN A 40 10.34 23.46 -40.94
N ALA A 41 10.06 22.26 -41.46
CA ALA A 41 10.81 21.50 -42.46
C ALA A 41 12.09 20.78 -42.03
N LEU A 42 12.03 19.44 -42.09
CA LEU A 42 12.89 18.66 -42.97
C LEU A 42 12.14 17.39 -43.40
N LYS A 43 12.25 17.09 -44.68
CA LYS A 43 11.51 16.07 -45.42
C LYS A 43 12.35 14.79 -45.35
N GLU A 44 12.01 13.85 -44.47
CA GLU A 44 12.69 12.55 -44.41
C GLU A 44 11.73 11.37 -44.52
N SER A 45 12.23 10.36 -45.24
CA SER A 45 11.57 9.19 -45.78
C SER A 45 10.75 8.36 -44.78
N GLY A 46 9.63 7.81 -45.25
CA GLY A 46 8.61 7.06 -44.50
C GLY A 46 9.01 5.74 -43.84
N TYR A 47 10.29 5.54 -43.54
CA TYR A 47 10.80 4.39 -42.79
C TYR A 47 11.01 4.69 -41.29
N LEU A 48 11.24 5.96 -40.93
CA LEU A 48 11.39 6.39 -39.54
C LEU A 48 10.12 6.20 -38.67
N PRO A 49 8.88 6.43 -39.16
CA PRO A 49 7.68 6.28 -38.32
C PRO A 49 7.41 4.83 -37.91
N ALA A 50 7.81 3.86 -38.73
CA ALA A 50 7.60 2.44 -38.47
C ALA A 50 8.63 1.90 -37.48
N ILE A 51 9.89 2.34 -37.56
CA ILE A 51 10.95 1.97 -36.62
C ILE A 51 10.70 2.63 -35.25
N SER A 52 10.34 3.92 -35.20
CA SER A 52 9.96 4.58 -33.94
C SER A 52 8.73 3.96 -33.29
N ARG A 53 7.71 3.56 -34.08
CA ARG A 53 6.55 2.82 -33.55
C ARG A 53 6.91 1.42 -33.05
N ALA A 54 7.80 0.71 -33.74
CA ALA A 54 8.24 -0.62 -33.32
C ALA A 54 9.08 -0.56 -32.03
N ILE A 55 9.92 0.48 -31.88
CA ILE A 55 10.67 0.75 -30.64
C ILE A 55 9.71 1.04 -29.47
N GLU A 56 8.67 1.85 -29.68
CA GLU A 56 7.65 2.13 -28.65
C GLU A 56 6.83 0.89 -28.26
N GLU A 57 6.46 0.03 -29.22
CA GLU A 57 5.70 -1.20 -28.93
C GLU A 57 6.53 -2.27 -28.23
N ASP A 58 7.80 -2.43 -28.60
CA ASP A 58 8.72 -3.37 -27.96
C ASP A 58 9.15 -2.86 -26.57
N GLU A 59 9.42 -1.56 -26.40
CA GLU A 59 9.64 -0.96 -25.08
C GLU A 59 8.40 -1.08 -24.19
N TYR A 60 7.18 -0.88 -24.74
CA TYR A 60 5.93 -1.08 -24.01
C TYR A 60 5.69 -2.54 -23.66
N ARG A 61 6.03 -3.49 -24.54
CA ARG A 61 5.96 -4.94 -24.26
C ARG A 61 6.99 -5.36 -23.23
N ILE A 62 8.22 -4.83 -23.30
CA ILE A 62 9.27 -5.07 -22.32
C ILE A 62 8.83 -4.50 -20.96
N ALA A 63 8.36 -3.24 -20.92
CA ALA A 63 7.80 -2.63 -19.73
C ALA A 63 6.62 -3.42 -19.16
N ARG A 64 5.66 -3.87 -19.99
CA ARG A 64 4.57 -4.75 -19.55
C ARG A 64 5.03 -6.12 -19.09
N SER A 65 6.05 -6.70 -19.72
CA SER A 65 6.62 -7.98 -19.30
C SER A 65 7.42 -7.88 -18.00
N GLN A 66 8.05 -6.73 -17.74
CA GLN A 66 8.73 -6.41 -16.50
C GLN A 66 7.73 -6.08 -15.38
N VAL A 67 6.62 -5.40 -15.69
CA VAL A 67 5.48 -5.21 -14.77
C VAL A 67 4.75 -6.52 -14.48
N ALA A 68 4.78 -7.49 -15.40
CA ALA A 68 4.24 -8.83 -15.19
C ALA A 68 5.17 -9.75 -14.38
N ARG A 69 6.49 -9.47 -14.33
CA ARG A 69 7.36 -10.03 -13.29
C ARG A 69 7.00 -9.34 -11.98
N LYS A 70 6.71 -10.12 -10.95
CA LYS A 70 6.27 -9.64 -9.63
C LYS A 70 7.26 -8.72 -8.88
N GLY A 71 8.38 -8.32 -9.48
CA GLY A 71 9.26 -7.34 -8.86
C GLY A 71 10.40 -6.82 -9.74
N ILE A 72 10.96 -5.70 -9.32
CA ILE A 72 12.16 -5.06 -9.88
C ILE A 72 13.36 -5.57 -9.08
N ASP A 73 14.43 -5.97 -9.77
CA ASP A 73 15.72 -6.31 -9.15
C ASP A 73 16.63 -5.08 -9.18
N LEU A 74 16.98 -4.57 -8.00
CA LEU A 74 17.94 -3.48 -7.82
C LEU A 74 19.14 -4.03 -7.06
N GLU A 75 20.27 -4.21 -7.73
CA GLU A 75 21.53 -4.65 -7.10
C GLU A 75 21.40 -5.91 -6.22
N GLY A 76 20.51 -6.85 -6.58
CA GLY A 76 20.26 -8.08 -5.81
C GLY A 76 19.13 -7.99 -4.78
N TYR A 77 18.39 -6.88 -4.75
CA TYR A 77 17.18 -6.69 -3.94
C TYR A 77 15.93 -6.79 -4.81
N SER A 78 15.04 -7.72 -4.47
CA SER A 78 13.73 -7.80 -5.10
C SER A 78 12.74 -6.84 -4.44
N ILE A 79 12.11 -5.98 -5.25
CA ILE A 79 11.01 -5.13 -4.82
C ILE A 79 9.74 -5.61 -5.48
N GLU A 80 8.80 -6.08 -4.68
CA GLU A 80 7.49 -6.54 -5.14
C GLU A 80 6.41 -5.57 -4.66
N GLY A 81 5.31 -5.41 -5.39
CA GLY A 81 4.24 -4.58 -4.85
C GLY A 81 2.96 -4.53 -5.66
N ILE A 82 1.93 -4.04 -4.98
CA ILE A 82 0.63 -3.67 -5.54
C ILE A 82 0.32 -2.25 -5.07
N SER A 83 -0.11 -1.39 -5.99
CA SER A 83 -0.59 -0.05 -5.65
C SER A 83 -1.71 0.34 -6.61
N ILE A 84 -2.93 0.33 -6.10
CA ILE A 84 -4.16 0.67 -6.80
C ILE A 84 -4.85 1.72 -5.94
N GLY A 85 -4.94 2.96 -6.46
CA GLY A 85 -5.41 4.11 -5.69
C GLY A 85 -6.76 3.88 -5.01
N GLY A 86 -6.81 4.08 -3.70
CA GLY A 86 -8.02 3.91 -2.89
C GLY A 86 -8.47 2.46 -2.71
N GLN A 87 -7.70 1.47 -3.17
CA GLN A 87 -8.04 0.05 -3.08
C GLN A 87 -7.03 -0.73 -2.24
N GLU A 88 -5.73 -0.60 -2.57
CA GLU A 88 -4.65 -1.28 -1.87
C GLU A 88 -3.30 -0.72 -2.25
N THR A 89 -2.43 -0.54 -1.27
CA THR A 89 -1.00 -0.36 -1.42
C THR A 89 -0.27 -1.34 -0.50
N CYS A 90 0.71 -2.06 -1.05
CA CYS A 90 1.67 -2.86 -0.31
C CYS A 90 2.95 -3.02 -1.16
N VAL A 91 4.09 -2.62 -0.64
CA VAL A 91 5.41 -2.81 -1.26
C VAL A 91 6.26 -3.69 -0.35
N ILE A 92 6.83 -4.76 -0.88
CA ILE A 92 7.54 -5.80 -0.13
C ILE A 92 8.99 -5.85 -0.59
N ILE A 93 9.91 -5.92 0.38
CA ILE A 93 11.33 -6.16 0.14
C ILE A 93 11.73 -7.41 0.94
N PRO A 94 11.68 -8.61 0.33
CA PRO A 94 11.85 -9.88 1.03
C PRO A 94 13.20 -10.02 1.74
N GLU A 95 14.27 -9.45 1.21
CA GLU A 95 15.64 -9.50 1.74
C GLU A 95 15.78 -8.73 3.05
N PHE A 96 14.92 -7.74 3.26
CA PHE A 96 14.81 -6.96 4.50
C PHE A 96 13.71 -7.46 5.43
N LYS A 97 12.94 -8.48 5.00
CA LYS A 97 11.76 -8.98 5.70
C LYS A 97 10.77 -7.86 6.02
N CYS A 98 10.62 -6.89 5.13
CA CYS A 98 9.77 -5.73 5.34
C CYS A 98 8.67 -5.58 4.29
N ALA A 99 7.57 -4.96 4.72
CA ALA A 99 6.56 -4.40 3.84
C ALA A 99 6.28 -2.93 4.21
N PHE A 100 6.03 -2.10 3.20
CA PHE A 100 5.53 -0.74 3.35
C PHE A 100 4.06 -0.73 2.95
N ASP A 101 3.22 -0.32 3.90
CA ASP A 101 1.77 -0.46 3.87
C ASP A 101 1.30 -1.90 3.65
N ILE A 102 0.03 -2.14 3.97
CA ILE A 102 -0.60 -3.45 3.92
C ILE A 102 -2.11 -3.32 3.68
N GLY A 103 -2.50 -2.64 2.60
CA GLY A 103 -3.89 -2.29 2.30
C GLY A 103 -4.90 -3.43 2.46
N ARG A 104 -4.72 -4.56 1.74
CA ARG A 104 -5.58 -5.75 1.88
C ARG A 104 -4.80 -6.99 2.32
N CYS A 105 -3.57 -6.82 2.79
CA CYS A 105 -2.71 -7.92 3.22
C CYS A 105 -2.51 -8.98 2.12
N PRO A 106 -1.70 -8.69 1.07
CA PRO A 106 -1.37 -9.68 0.07
C PRO A 106 -0.60 -10.83 0.73
N SER A 107 -0.80 -12.07 0.26
CA SER A 107 -0.27 -13.28 0.92
C SER A 107 1.23 -13.25 1.19
N ARG A 108 2.01 -12.61 0.30
CA ARG A 108 3.48 -12.45 0.48
C ARG A 108 3.85 -11.50 1.63
N ALA A 109 2.97 -10.56 1.99
CA ALA A 109 3.20 -9.65 3.11
C ALA A 109 3.17 -10.39 4.46
N ILE A 110 2.39 -11.47 4.58
CA ILE A 110 2.27 -12.28 5.81
C ILE A 110 3.64 -12.79 6.29
N HIS A 111 4.58 -13.06 5.40
CA HIS A 111 5.91 -13.56 5.73
C HIS A 111 6.94 -12.48 6.10
N GLN A 112 6.58 -11.19 6.01
CA GLN A 112 7.46 -10.09 6.40
C GLN A 112 7.39 -9.89 7.92
N ASN A 113 8.52 -9.61 8.56
CA ASN A 113 8.59 -9.42 10.02
C ASN A 113 8.30 -7.97 10.42
N PHE A 114 8.54 -7.03 9.51
CA PHE A 114 8.42 -5.61 9.76
C PHE A 114 7.40 -5.00 8.79
N VAL A 115 6.46 -4.22 9.30
CA VAL A 115 5.50 -3.47 8.46
C VAL A 115 5.58 -2.00 8.81
N PHE A 116 5.77 -1.15 7.80
CA PHE A 116 5.86 0.30 7.96
C PHE A 116 4.62 0.96 7.35
N ILE A 117 3.77 1.54 8.19
CA ILE A 117 2.54 2.20 7.76
C ILE A 117 2.83 3.66 7.46
N THR A 118 2.51 4.12 6.26
CA THR A 118 2.75 5.50 5.85
C THR A 118 1.71 6.48 6.43
N HIS A 119 0.46 6.03 6.57
CA HIS A 119 -0.68 6.80 7.12
C HIS A 119 -1.92 5.90 7.25
N ALA A 120 -3.01 6.44 7.80
CA ALA A 120 -4.20 5.69 8.20
C ALA A 120 -5.33 5.54 7.15
N HIS A 121 -5.11 5.80 5.86
CA HIS A 121 -6.17 5.44 4.90
C HIS A 121 -6.30 3.92 4.79
N LEU A 122 -7.53 3.46 4.56
CA LEU A 122 -7.86 2.03 4.56
C LEU A 122 -7.09 1.24 3.51
N ASP A 123 -6.82 1.83 2.35
CA ASP A 123 -6.02 1.22 1.29
C ASP A 123 -4.54 1.06 1.64
N HIS A 124 -4.09 1.56 2.79
CA HIS A 124 -2.72 1.39 3.28
C HIS A 124 -2.65 0.61 4.60
N ILE A 125 -3.62 0.75 5.49
CA ILE A 125 -3.58 0.12 6.82
C ILE A 125 -4.57 -1.05 6.99
N GLY A 126 -5.57 -1.18 6.10
CA GLY A 126 -6.74 -2.02 6.31
C GLY A 126 -6.46 -3.50 6.52
N GLY A 127 -5.34 -4.02 6.02
CA GLY A 127 -4.95 -5.42 6.16
C GLY A 127 -4.25 -5.74 7.48
N LEU A 128 -3.99 -4.78 8.38
CA LEU A 128 -3.28 -5.02 9.64
C LEU A 128 -3.87 -6.16 10.49
N PRO A 129 -5.20 -6.20 10.76
CA PRO A 129 -5.78 -7.29 11.55
C PRO A 129 -5.62 -8.65 10.86
N MET A 130 -5.86 -8.71 9.54
CA MET A 130 -5.71 -9.92 8.74
C MET A 130 -4.27 -10.43 8.75
N TYR A 131 -3.31 -9.52 8.65
CA TYR A 131 -1.88 -9.81 8.68
C TYR A 131 -1.46 -10.47 10.00
N VAL A 132 -1.78 -9.86 11.15
CA VAL A 132 -1.41 -10.41 12.45
C VAL A 132 -2.12 -11.73 12.72
N ALA A 133 -3.43 -11.82 12.42
CA ALA A 133 -4.19 -13.05 12.58
C ALA A 133 -3.62 -14.20 11.73
N SER A 134 -3.28 -13.93 10.46
CA SER A 134 -2.69 -14.92 9.57
C SER A 134 -1.32 -15.41 10.04
N ARG A 135 -0.49 -14.51 10.58
CA ARG A 135 0.80 -14.90 11.19
C ARG A 135 0.60 -15.83 12.39
N GLY A 136 -0.39 -15.56 13.24
CA GLY A 136 -0.77 -16.44 14.34
C GLY A 136 -1.18 -17.83 13.86
N LEU A 137 -2.05 -17.91 12.84
CA LEU A 137 -2.48 -19.17 12.22
C LEU A 137 -1.29 -19.97 11.64
N TYR A 138 -0.31 -19.28 11.08
CA TYR A 138 0.88 -19.91 10.50
C TYR A 138 1.99 -20.17 11.53
N SER A 139 1.74 -19.92 12.81
CA SER A 139 2.74 -20.05 13.90
C SER A 139 4.02 -19.27 13.61
N LEU A 140 3.90 -18.12 12.95
CA LEU A 140 5.01 -17.20 12.70
C LEU A 140 5.25 -16.30 13.92
N LYS A 141 6.48 -15.80 14.07
CA LYS A 141 6.82 -14.82 15.10
C LYS A 141 5.86 -13.61 15.04
N PRO A 142 5.41 -13.05 16.17
CA PRO A 142 4.74 -11.75 16.19
C PRO A 142 5.51 -10.69 15.37
N PRO A 143 4.85 -9.91 14.52
CA PRO A 143 5.50 -8.90 13.72
C PRO A 143 5.75 -7.61 14.51
N THR A 144 6.65 -6.77 14.01
CA THR A 144 6.81 -5.38 14.48
C THR A 144 6.18 -4.44 13.45
N ILE A 145 5.23 -3.62 13.90
CA ILE A 145 4.49 -2.69 13.08
C ILE A 145 4.90 -1.27 13.47
N PHE A 146 5.38 -0.50 12.50
CA PHE A 146 5.74 0.90 12.67
C PHE A 146 4.63 1.80 12.14
N VAL A 147 4.28 2.80 12.92
CA VAL A 147 3.21 3.74 12.60
C VAL A 147 3.63 5.18 12.91
N PRO A 148 3.01 6.18 12.24
CA PRO A 148 3.08 7.56 12.71
C PRO A 148 2.64 7.65 14.16
N PRO A 149 3.33 8.40 15.04
CA PRO A 149 2.97 8.48 16.46
C PRO A 149 1.52 8.88 16.68
N CYS A 150 0.98 9.76 15.84
CA CYS A 150 -0.39 10.27 15.95
C CYS A 150 -1.50 9.24 15.70
N ILE A 151 -1.18 8.03 15.21
CA ILE A 151 -2.17 6.97 14.98
C ILE A 151 -1.97 5.74 15.87
N LYS A 152 -0.97 5.76 16.77
CA LYS A 152 -0.61 4.61 17.60
C LYS A 152 -1.80 4.10 18.41
N GLU A 153 -2.45 5.00 19.16
CA GLU A 153 -3.58 4.65 20.03
C GLU A 153 -4.78 4.14 19.23
N ASP A 154 -4.99 4.66 18.02
CA ASP A 154 -6.09 4.22 17.16
C ASP A 154 -5.84 2.83 16.57
N VAL A 155 -4.59 2.49 16.27
CA VAL A 155 -4.20 1.14 15.86
C VAL A 155 -4.33 0.16 17.04
N GLU A 156 -3.98 0.55 18.26
CA GLU A 156 -4.22 -0.28 19.45
C GLU A 156 -5.72 -0.60 19.62
N LYS A 157 -6.59 0.42 19.53
CA LYS A 157 -8.04 0.24 19.58
C LYS A 157 -8.57 -0.65 18.44
N LEU A 158 -8.03 -0.51 17.23
CA LEU A 158 -8.38 -1.36 16.08
C LEU A 158 -8.16 -2.83 16.43
N PHE A 159 -7.01 -3.16 17.01
CA PHE A 159 -6.71 -4.52 17.43
C PHE A 159 -7.57 -4.99 18.59
N ASP A 160 -7.86 -4.13 19.58
CA ASP A 160 -8.75 -4.47 20.70
C ASP A 160 -10.18 -4.81 20.24
N ILE A 161 -10.70 -4.05 19.27
CA ILE A 161 -11.99 -4.33 18.62
C ILE A 161 -11.94 -5.71 17.94
N HIS A 162 -10.88 -6.00 17.18
CA HIS A 162 -10.75 -7.30 16.51
C HIS A 162 -10.55 -8.48 17.49
N ARG A 163 -9.80 -8.29 18.58
CA ARG A 163 -9.67 -9.29 19.66
C ARG A 163 -11.02 -9.59 20.29
N THR A 164 -11.81 -8.54 20.57
CA THR A 164 -13.13 -8.65 21.19
C THR A 164 -14.13 -9.35 20.28
N MET A 165 -14.21 -8.95 19.00
CA MET A 165 -15.13 -9.56 18.04
C MET A 165 -14.73 -10.99 17.67
N GLY A 166 -13.43 -11.23 17.46
CA GLY A 166 -12.91 -12.50 16.99
C GLY A 166 -12.66 -13.52 18.10
N GLN A 167 -12.59 -13.10 19.36
CA GLN A 167 -12.16 -13.92 20.50
C GLN A 167 -10.82 -14.62 20.24
N VAL A 168 -9.88 -13.86 19.67
CA VAL A 168 -8.54 -14.34 19.30
C VAL A 168 -7.46 -13.45 19.88
N GLU A 169 -6.33 -14.07 20.23
CA GLU A 169 -5.11 -13.34 20.56
C GLU A 169 -4.45 -12.80 19.29
N LEU A 170 -4.10 -11.52 19.31
CA LEU A 170 -3.43 -10.83 18.21
C LEU A 170 -2.13 -10.21 18.75
N ASN A 171 -1.03 -10.95 18.62
CA ASN A 171 0.28 -10.58 19.16
C ASN A 171 1.12 -9.83 18.11
N PHE A 172 1.60 -8.64 18.47
CA PHE A 172 2.48 -7.81 17.65
C PHE A 172 3.17 -6.76 18.54
N ASP A 173 4.30 -6.25 18.07
CA ASP A 173 4.96 -5.08 18.66
C ASP A 173 4.55 -3.83 17.86
N LEU A 174 4.03 -2.80 18.52
CA LEU A 174 3.67 -1.54 17.90
C LEU A 174 4.68 -0.45 18.27
N VAL A 175 5.37 0.08 17.27
CA VAL A 175 6.43 1.07 17.47
C VAL A 175 6.01 2.39 16.80
N PRO A 176 5.77 3.47 17.57
CA PRO A 176 5.68 4.79 16.97
C PRO A 176 7.06 5.19 16.43
N LEU A 177 7.13 5.70 15.20
CA LEU A 177 8.36 6.22 14.63
C LEU A 177 8.12 7.61 14.08
N ASP A 178 8.64 8.63 14.77
CA ASP A 178 8.44 10.04 14.42
C ASP A 178 9.46 10.52 13.36
N PHE A 179 9.20 11.70 12.82
CA PHE A 179 10.06 12.32 11.81
C PHE A 179 11.49 12.49 12.31
N GLY A 180 12.44 12.08 11.48
CA GLY A 180 13.86 12.21 11.79
C GLY A 180 14.38 11.12 12.73
N GLU A 181 13.52 10.38 13.43
CA GLU A 181 13.92 9.22 14.23
C GLU A 181 14.37 8.06 13.36
N THR A 182 15.29 7.28 13.92
CA THR A 182 15.86 6.11 13.26
C THR A 182 15.62 4.86 14.08
N TYR A 183 15.27 3.77 13.42
CA TYR A 183 15.15 2.44 14.03
C TYR A 183 16.16 1.49 13.40
N GLU A 184 17.06 0.91 14.21
CA GLU A 184 17.99 -0.12 13.75
C GLU A 184 17.26 -1.47 13.73
N MET A 185 16.96 -1.98 12.53
CA MET A 185 16.25 -3.26 12.36
C MET A 185 17.18 -4.45 12.64
N ARG A 186 18.43 -4.34 12.19
CA ARG A 186 19.54 -5.29 12.38
C ARG A 186 20.85 -4.59 12.03
N ASN A 187 21.98 -5.23 12.33
CA ASN A 187 23.30 -4.74 11.96
C ASN A 187 23.32 -4.26 10.51
N ASN A 188 23.71 -3.00 10.33
CA ASN A 188 23.81 -2.33 9.03
C ASN A 188 22.49 -2.04 8.30
N LEU A 189 21.32 -2.13 8.95
CA LEU A 189 20.02 -1.80 8.36
C LEU A 189 19.23 -0.86 9.28
N VAL A 190 19.08 0.39 8.85
CA VAL A 190 18.39 1.45 9.59
C VAL A 190 17.19 1.93 8.81
N VAL A 191 16.08 2.16 9.52
CA VAL A 191 14.90 2.82 8.95
C VAL A 191 14.79 4.24 9.49
N ARG A 192 14.40 5.18 8.63
CA ARG A 192 14.13 6.57 9.01
C ARG A 192 12.81 7.06 8.43
N ALA A 193 12.02 7.77 9.23
CA ALA A 193 10.78 8.38 8.81
C ALA A 193 10.95 9.86 8.43
N PHE A 194 10.23 10.29 7.37
CA PHE A 194 10.20 11.68 6.91
C PHE A 194 8.78 12.11 6.61
N ARG A 195 8.49 13.38 6.90
CA ARG A 195 7.16 13.95 6.70
C ARG A 195 6.81 14.09 5.23
N THR A 196 5.57 13.77 4.87
CA THR A 196 4.99 14.08 3.56
C THR A 196 3.78 14.99 3.66
N GLN A 197 3.42 15.59 2.52
CA GLN A 197 2.18 16.35 2.38
C GLN A 197 1.07 15.43 1.89
N HIS A 198 -0.01 15.36 2.64
CA HIS A 198 -1.22 14.60 2.31
C HIS A 198 -2.41 15.15 3.11
N VAL A 199 -3.63 14.71 2.78
CA VAL A 199 -4.87 15.16 3.44
C VAL A 199 -4.99 14.72 4.92
N ILE A 200 -4.23 13.71 5.34
CA ILE A 200 -4.08 13.29 6.74
C ILE A 200 -2.58 13.18 7.08
N PRO A 201 -2.18 13.17 8.38
CA PRO A 201 -0.80 12.94 8.77
C PRO A 201 -0.20 11.74 8.03
N SER A 202 0.96 11.94 7.41
CA SER A 202 1.60 10.93 6.58
C SER A 202 3.11 11.05 6.61
N GLN A 203 3.76 9.90 6.42
CA GLN A 203 5.20 9.78 6.39
C GLN A 203 5.68 8.78 5.36
N VAL A 204 6.93 8.95 4.97
CA VAL A 204 7.69 8.04 4.12
C VAL A 204 8.76 7.39 4.97
N HIS A 205 9.03 6.12 4.67
CA HIS A 205 10.09 5.36 5.30
C HIS A 205 11.20 5.10 4.29
N PHE A 206 12.44 5.28 4.74
CA PHE A 206 13.64 4.91 4.01
C PHE A 206 14.30 3.75 4.73
N VAL A 207 14.74 2.74 3.99
CA VAL A 207 15.64 1.72 4.50
C VAL A 207 17.03 2.01 3.99
N ILE A 208 17.96 2.25 4.90
CA ILE A 208 19.37 2.51 4.62
C ILE A 208 20.15 1.28 5.04
N LEU A 209 20.71 0.57 4.05
CA LEU A 209 21.90 -0.22 4.25
C LEU A 209 23.09 0.75 4.18
N PHE A 210 24.16 0.59 4.97
CA PHE A 210 25.31 1.52 4.91
C PHE A 210 25.93 1.71 3.50
N ASN A 211 25.52 0.93 2.49
CA ASN A 211 25.87 1.07 1.07
C ASN A 211 24.70 1.31 0.09
N LEU A 212 23.41 1.35 0.51
CA LEU A 212 22.24 1.51 -0.38
C LEU A 212 21.02 2.11 0.35
N ALA A 213 20.28 3.03 -0.29
CA ALA A 213 19.04 3.60 0.24
C ALA A 213 17.82 3.26 -0.63
N ILE A 214 16.76 2.70 -0.03
CA ILE A 214 15.48 2.42 -0.70
C ILE A 214 14.38 3.33 -0.14
N VAL A 215 13.59 3.94 -1.02
CA VAL A 215 12.60 4.99 -0.71
C VAL A 215 11.20 4.60 -1.16
N ARG A 216 10.18 4.84 -0.34
CA ARG A 216 8.76 4.75 -0.76
C ARG A 216 8.05 6.10 -0.60
N THR A 217 7.97 6.90 -1.66
CA THR A 217 7.16 8.15 -1.67
C THR A 217 5.72 7.86 -2.07
N ARG A 218 4.74 8.54 -1.48
CA ARG A 218 3.32 8.42 -1.87
C ARG A 218 3.06 8.96 -3.27
#